data_AF-A0A960PQZ6-F1
#
_entry.id   AF-A0A960PQZ6-F1
#
_cell.length_a   1.000
_cell.length_b   1.000
_cell.length_c   1.000
_cell.angle_alpha   90.00
_cell.angle_beta   90.00
_cell.angle_gamma   90.00
#
_symmetry.space_group_name_H-M   'P 1'
#
loop_
_entity.id
_entity.type
_entity.pdbx_description
1 polymer ?
#
loop_
_entity_poly.entity_id
_entity_poly.type
_entity_poly.pdbx_seq_one_letter_code
_entity_poly.pdbx_strand_id
1 'polypeptide(L)'
;FPTYTLGTLAASQLFEAAERELGSLEEQFRRGEFAPLLGWLRREIHQHGRFYTAAEVIERATGRSLEADAFLRHIRRNVEEAYPA
;
A
#
# COMPACT_ATOMS: atom_id res chain seq x y z
N PHE A 1 13.80 -15.50 3.57
CA PHE A 1 14.14 -14.39 2.66
C PHE A 1 13.00 -13.90 1.77
N PRO A 2 12.15 -14.72 1.12
CA PRO A 2 11.15 -14.21 0.14
C PRO A 2 10.08 -13.29 0.75
N THR A 3 9.89 -13.36 2.07
CA THR A 3 8.92 -12.54 2.81
C THR A 3 9.20 -11.04 2.74
N TYR A 4 10.46 -10.62 2.58
CA TYR A 4 10.79 -9.20 2.42
C TYR A 4 10.26 -8.66 1.09
N THR A 5 10.49 -9.38 0.00
CA THR A 5 9.94 -9.02 -1.32
C THR A 5 8.42 -9.02 -1.28
N LEU A 6 7.79 -10.04 -0.71
CA LEU A 6 6.34 -10.10 -0.56
C LEU A 6 5.80 -8.92 0.26
N GLY A 7 6.50 -8.53 1.32
CA GLY A 7 6.16 -7.35 2.12
C GLY A 7 6.22 -6.06 1.32
N THR A 8 7.25 -5.88 0.49
CA THR A 8 7.38 -4.70 -0.38
C THR A 8 6.26 -4.65 -1.42
N LEU A 9 5.95 -5.77 -2.08
CA LEU A 9 4.85 -5.83 -3.05
C LEU A 9 3.51 -5.49 -2.39
N ALA A 10 3.25 -6.08 -1.22
CA ALA A 10 2.02 -5.84 -0.46
C ALA A 10 1.92 -4.38 -0.02
N ALA A 11 3.01 -3.78 0.46
CA ALA A 11 3.03 -2.38 0.86
C ALA A 11 2.65 -1.45 -0.29
N SER A 12 3.22 -1.63 -1.49
CA SER A 12 2.86 -0.83 -2.67
C SER A 12 1.38 -1.01 -3.06
N GLN A 13 0.87 -2.24 -3.06
CA GLN A 13 -0.52 -2.51 -3.43
C GLN A 13 -1.52 -1.97 -2.39
N LEU A 14 -1.21 -2.08 -1.11
CA LEU A 14 -2.00 -1.51 -0.01
C LEU A 14 -1.99 0.02 -0.05
N PHE A 15 -0.84 0.63 -0.36
CA PHE A 15 -0.74 2.08 -0.48
C PHE A 15 -1.61 2.62 -1.62
N GLU A 16 -1.56 1.99 -2.80
CA GLU A 16 -2.45 2.35 -3.91
C GLU A 16 -3.94 2.18 -3.52
N ALA A 17 -4.29 1.12 -2.79
CA ALA A 17 -5.66 0.90 -2.35
C ALA A 17 -6.14 1.98 -1.37
N ALA A 18 -5.31 2.33 -0.39
CA ALA A 18 -5.59 3.39 0.56
C ALA A 18 -5.72 4.76 -0.13
N GLU A 19 -4.85 5.06 -1.10
CA GLU A 19 -4.90 6.32 -1.85
C GLU A 19 -6.17 6.46 -2.72
N ARG A 20 -6.68 5.35 -3.28
CA ARG A 20 -7.97 5.34 -4.00
C ARG A 20 -9.16 5.69 -3.10
N GLU A 21 -9.12 5.29 -1.82
CA GLU A 21 -10.22 5.53 -0.88
C GLU A 21 -10.09 6.88 -0.16
N LEU A 22 -8.87 7.26 0.22
CA LEU A 22 -8.61 8.43 1.06
C LEU A 22 -8.22 9.69 0.26
N GLY A 23 -8.01 9.56 -1.06
CA GLY A 23 -7.46 10.61 -1.90
C GLY A 23 -5.95 10.74 -1.75
N SER A 24 -5.37 11.85 -2.25
CA SER A 24 -3.91 12.06 -2.28
C SER A 24 -3.30 11.96 -0.87
N LEU A 25 -2.54 10.88 -0.65
CA LEU A 25 -1.82 10.67 0.60
C LEU A 25 -0.61 11.59 0.71
N GLU A 26 0.01 11.93 -0.42
CA GLU A 26 1.14 12.86 -0.46
C GLU A 26 0.76 14.26 0.05
N GLU A 27 -0.39 14.79 -0.37
CA GLU A 27 -0.91 16.07 0.13
C GLU A 27 -1.16 16.01 1.65
N GLN A 28 -1.76 14.93 2.13
CA GLN A 28 -1.99 14.73 3.56
C GLN A 28 -0.68 14.68 4.35
N PHE A 29 0.33 13.96 3.86
CA PHE A 29 1.64 13.89 4.49
C PHE A 29 2.35 15.25 4.53
N ARG A 30 2.24 16.06 3.47
CA ARG A 30 2.77 17.44 3.47
C ARG A 30 2.18 18.32 4.57
N ARG A 31 0.95 18.04 5.00
CA ARG A 31 0.26 18.71 6.11
C ARG A 31 0.46 18.03 7.47
N GLY A 32 1.22 16.93 7.53
CA GLY A 32 1.41 16.14 8.74
C GLY A 32 0.22 15.28 9.14
N GLU A 33 -0.71 15.03 8.21
CA GLU A 33 -1.93 14.27 8.46
C GLU A 33 -1.71 12.77 8.18
N PHE A 34 -1.32 12.02 9.20
CA PHE A 34 -1.10 10.56 9.09
C PHE A 34 -2.26 9.72 9.65
N ALA A 35 -3.14 10.34 10.43
CA ALA A 35 -4.26 9.67 11.09
C ALA A 35 -5.23 8.98 10.11
N PRO A 36 -5.56 9.54 8.93
CA PRO A 36 -6.43 8.87 7.97
C PRO A 36 -5.86 7.53 7.48
N LEU A 37 -4.59 7.51 7.05
CA LEU A 37 -3.93 6.28 6.61
C LEU A 37 -3.82 5.26 7.74
N LEU A 38 -3.43 5.69 8.95
CA LEU A 38 -3.36 4.78 10.09
C LEU A 38 -4.74 4.19 10.45
N GLY A 39 -5.80 5.00 10.34
CA GLY A 39 -7.17 4.56 10.55
C GLY A 39 -7.58 3.49 9.54
N TRP A 40 -7.27 3.72 8.26
CA TRP A 40 -7.49 2.75 7.19
C TRP A 40 -6.72 1.45 7.42
N LEU A 41 -5.42 1.52 7.74
CA LEU A 41 -4.62 0.32 8.04
C LEU A 41 -5.15 -0.45 9.25
N ARG A 42 -5.64 0.25 10.28
CA ARG A 42 -6.26 -0.41 11.44
C ARG A 42 -7.54 -1.16 11.06
N ARG A 43 -8.35 -0.59 10.19
CA ARG A 43 -9.62 -1.17 9.73
C ARG A 43 -9.41 -2.27 8.70
N GLU A 44 -8.58 -2.08 7.68
CA GLU A 44 -8.45 -3.07 6.61
C GLU A 44 -7.46 -4.19 6.93
N ILE A 45 -6.51 -3.96 7.85
CA ILE A 45 -5.37 -4.87 8.09
C ILE A 45 -5.26 -5.26 9.57
N HIS A 46 -4.98 -4.29 10.45
CA HIS A 46 -4.51 -4.61 11.80
C HIS A 46 -5.59 -5.28 12.67
N GLN A 47 -6.86 -4.87 12.55
CA GLN A 47 -7.94 -5.43 13.37
C GLN A 47 -8.16 -6.93 13.15
N HIS A 48 -7.77 -7.47 11.99
CA HIS A 48 -7.98 -8.88 11.67
C HIS A 48 -6.95 -9.81 12.30
N GLY A 49 -5.78 -9.29 12.70
CA GLY A 49 -4.72 -10.11 13.30
C GLY A 49 -4.36 -11.33 12.45
N ARG A 50 -4.65 -12.53 12.95
CA ARG A 50 -4.44 -13.81 12.26
C ARG A 50 -5.74 -14.50 11.83
N PHE A 51 -6.88 -13.79 11.86
CA PHE A 51 -8.17 -14.35 11.48
C PHE A 51 -8.22 -14.75 10.00
N TYR A 52 -7.54 -13.99 9.15
CA TYR A 52 -7.37 -14.26 7.72
C TYR A 52 -5.91 -14.57 7.39
N THR A 53 -5.69 -15.30 6.31
CA THR A 53 -4.35 -15.46 5.72
C THR A 53 -3.86 -14.13 5.13
N ALA A 54 -2.55 -13.97 4.93
CA ALA A 54 -2.00 -12.75 4.36
C ALA A 54 -2.56 -12.45 2.95
N ALA A 55 -2.74 -13.48 2.13
CA ALA A 55 -3.33 -13.34 0.78
C ALA A 55 -4.77 -12.81 0.85
N GLU A 56 -5.56 -13.38 1.76
CA GLU A 56 -6.94 -12.95 2.01
C GLU A 56 -7.05 -11.51 2.55
N VAL A 57 -6.14 -11.10 3.44
CA VAL A 57 -6.11 -9.71 3.94
C VAL A 57 -5.82 -8.75 2.80
N ILE A 58 -4.84 -9.07 1.95
CA ILE A 58 -4.49 -8.25 0.78
C ILE A 58 -5.66 -8.18 -0.20
N GLU A 59 -6.30 -9.31 -0.50
CA GLU A 59 -7.43 -9.35 -1.44
C GLU A 59 -8.63 -8.57 -0.92
N ARG A 60 -8.98 -8.72 0.37
CA ARG A 60 -10.05 -7.95 1.02
C ARG A 60 -9.77 -6.44 1.01
N ALA A 61 -8.56 -6.02 1.37
CA ALA A 61 -8.20 -4.61 1.47
C ALA A 61 -8.01 -3.91 0.10
N THR A 62 -7.62 -4.67 -0.93
CA THR A 62 -7.19 -4.09 -2.22
C THR A 62 -8.11 -4.43 -3.39
N GLY A 63 -9.00 -5.41 -3.22
CA GLY A 63 -9.92 -5.93 -4.23
C GLY A 63 -9.32 -6.92 -5.22
N ARG A 64 -8.06 -7.32 -5.04
CA ARG A 64 -7.35 -8.24 -5.95
C ARG A 64 -6.25 -9.02 -5.25
N SER A 65 -5.83 -10.14 -5.85
CA SER A 65 -4.66 -10.89 -5.38
C SER A 65 -3.37 -10.05 -5.37
N LEU A 66 -2.36 -10.50 -4.62
CA LEU A 66 -1.06 -9.82 -4.59
C LEU A 66 -0.38 -9.89 -5.97
N GLU A 67 -0.03 -8.74 -6.52
CA GLU A 67 0.59 -8.56 -7.84
C GLU A 67 1.79 -7.60 -7.77
N ALA A 68 2.68 -7.67 -8.76
CA ALA A 68 3.88 -6.83 -8.81
C ALA A 68 3.61 -5.42 -9.38
N ASP A 69 2.46 -5.21 -10.03
CA ASP A 69 2.16 -4.02 -10.81
C ASP A 69 2.22 -2.72 -10.01
N ALA A 70 1.70 -2.73 -8.78
CA ALA A 70 1.73 -1.57 -7.89
C ALA A 70 3.16 -1.16 -7.55
N PHE A 71 4.00 -2.14 -7.25
CA PHE A 71 5.41 -1.93 -6.96
C PHE A 71 6.18 -1.43 -8.18
N LEU A 72 5.93 -2.01 -9.36
CA LEU A 72 6.57 -1.58 -10.61
C LEU A 72 6.19 -0.15 -10.98
N ARG A 73 4.92 0.25 -10.81
CA ARG A 73 4.50 1.66 -10.98
C ARG A 73 5.20 2.57 -9.99
N HIS A 74 5.25 2.19 -8.71
CA HIS A 74 5.89 2.98 -7.66
C HIS A 74 7.38 3.22 -7.94
N ILE A 75 8.15 2.17 -8.24
CA ILE A 75 9.59 2.33 -8.52
C ILE A 75 9.83 3.11 -9.81
N ARG A 76 9.07 2.83 -10.87
CA ARG A 76 9.24 3.55 -12.13
C ARG A 76 9.08 5.06 -11.94
N ARG A 77 8.02 5.48 -11.25
CA ARG A 77 7.79 6.89 -10.89
C ARG A 77 8.96 7.48 -10.12
N ASN A 78 9.41 6.81 -9.05
CA ASN A 78 10.51 7.31 -8.22
C ASN A 78 11.83 7.44 -9.02
N VAL A 79 12.11 6.49 -9.93
CA VAL A 79 13.33 6.53 -10.75
C VAL A 79 13.25 7.65 -11.78
N GLU A 80 12.10 7.86 -12.42
CA GLU A 80 11.87 8.96 -13.36
C GLU A 80 12.01 10.33 -12.68
N GLU A 81 11.50 10.47 -11.45
CA GLU A 81 11.62 11.70 -10.65
C GLU A 81 13.07 11.96 -10.19
N ALA A 82 13.80 10.92 -9.79
CA ALA A 82 15.17 11.05 -9.30
C ALA A 82 16.21 11.27 -10.42
N TYR A 83 15.94 10.75 -11.63
CA TYR A 83 16.85 10.79 -12.77
C TYR A 83 16.12 11.25 -14.05
N PRO A 84 15.75 12.54 -14.16
CA PRO A 84 15.14 13.09 -15.36
C PRO A 84 16.11 13.05 -16.55
N ALA A 85 15.57 12.85 -17.76
CA ALA A 85 16.33 12.78 -19.02
C ALA A 85 16.94 14.12 -19.45
#